data_AF-A0A9Q3I392-F1
#
_entry.id   AF-A0A9Q3I392-F1
#
_cell.length_a   1.000
_cell.length_b   1.000
_cell.length_c   1.000
_cell.angle_alpha   90.00
_cell.angle_beta   90.00
_cell.angle_gamma   90.00
#
_symmetry.space_group_name_H-M   'P 1'
#
loop_
_entity.id
_entity.type
_entity.pdbx_description
1 polymer ?
#
loop_
_entity_poly.entity_id
_entity_poly.type
_entity_poly.pdbx_seq_one_letter_code
_entity_poly.pdbx_strand_id
1 'polypeptide(L)'
;MFHQLEIGGAFQFMSINMTYLDEFELLTQTYDHYVHYYWYSIFHKEQKDSGSHRHTNERKAIQGACQKVSLQINHKKLIIHLLIYLIDYLRNTPYRFAINQNFPKQYIQVISPIQAHSDDEYYEPKNAHMARNLPFQSESSNILMRKLDRLISKTETDEGKRSQGQYQIHVKNPPQTMFPTAPKGLPLAFSDVKWYNSKLPEQCQNIADWKKVAFLQNPKCLVEFTLPDKKIDDQSFNNKNWEVLAKDYNLEFLSFDEPDDNKDATEEESNYGESLELDIGEEEESKEEKDEELEPVRRKEKGNSRMV
;
A
#
# COMPACT_ATOMS: atom_id res chain seq x y z
N MET A 1 44.51 -16.92 -44.74
CA MET A 1 44.44 -15.45 -44.80
C MET A 1 43.45 -14.90 -43.76
N PHE A 2 42.19 -15.37 -43.75
CA PHE A 2 41.16 -14.88 -42.81
C PHE A 2 41.49 -15.14 -41.32
N HIS A 3 41.87 -16.38 -40.96
CA HIS A 3 42.33 -16.74 -39.61
C HIS A 3 43.51 -15.87 -39.08
N GLN A 4 44.46 -15.50 -39.94
CA GLN A 4 45.58 -14.62 -39.58
C GLN A 4 45.15 -13.16 -39.34
N LEU A 5 44.15 -12.68 -40.08
CA LEU A 5 43.57 -11.35 -39.90
C LEU A 5 42.71 -11.28 -38.62
N GLU A 6 42.04 -12.39 -38.26
CA GLU A 6 41.29 -12.52 -37.00
C GLU A 6 42.20 -12.56 -35.77
N ILE A 7 43.29 -13.35 -35.80
CA ILE A 7 44.31 -13.34 -34.74
C ILE A 7 44.92 -11.94 -34.59
N GLY A 8 45.04 -11.20 -35.69
CA GLY A 8 45.49 -9.80 -35.72
C GLY A 8 44.44 -8.78 -35.25
N GLY A 9 43.24 -9.22 -34.84
CA GLY A 9 42.17 -8.34 -34.33
C GLY A 9 41.42 -7.53 -35.39
N ALA A 10 41.67 -7.76 -36.69
CA ALA A 10 41.07 -6.97 -37.77
C ALA A 10 39.53 -7.07 -37.80
N PHE A 11 38.97 -8.15 -37.24
CA PHE A 11 37.55 -8.43 -37.20
C PHE A 11 36.95 -8.41 -35.78
N GLN A 12 37.62 -7.76 -34.83
CA GLN A 12 37.14 -7.65 -33.44
C GLN A 12 35.73 -7.03 -33.35
N PHE A 13 35.39 -6.13 -34.26
CA PHE A 13 34.05 -5.53 -34.36
C PHE A 13 32.94 -6.53 -34.73
N MET A 14 33.28 -7.67 -35.33
CA MET A 14 32.33 -8.74 -35.68
C MET A 14 32.01 -9.65 -34.48
N SER A 15 32.71 -9.51 -33.34
CA SER A 15 32.50 -10.29 -32.11
C SER A 15 32.51 -11.81 -32.33
N ILE A 16 33.47 -12.29 -33.13
CA ILE A 16 33.61 -13.71 -33.49
C ILE A 16 34.03 -14.51 -32.25
N ASN A 17 33.38 -15.64 -32.02
CA ASN A 17 33.72 -16.51 -30.89
C ASN A 17 35.02 -17.27 -31.18
N MET A 18 36.06 -16.95 -30.41
CA MET A 18 37.42 -17.47 -30.61
C MET A 18 37.54 -18.99 -30.45
N THR A 19 36.53 -19.67 -29.88
CA THR A 19 36.53 -21.13 -29.75
C THR A 19 36.42 -21.88 -31.08
N TYR A 20 35.93 -21.22 -32.14
CA TYR A 20 35.66 -21.84 -33.44
C TYR A 20 36.65 -21.39 -34.53
N LEU A 21 37.78 -20.79 -34.16
CA LEU A 21 38.75 -20.24 -35.12
C LEU A 21 39.37 -21.28 -36.05
N ASP A 22 39.43 -22.54 -35.60
CA ASP A 22 39.98 -23.65 -36.38
C ASP A 22 38.92 -24.31 -37.28
N GLU A 23 37.63 -23.97 -37.11
CA GLU A 23 36.52 -24.46 -37.93
C GLU A 23 36.34 -23.60 -39.18
N PHE A 24 37.23 -23.81 -40.16
CA PHE A 24 37.34 -23.00 -41.36
C PHE A 24 36.06 -22.92 -42.21
N GLU A 25 35.25 -23.98 -42.25
CA GLU A 25 33.97 -23.99 -42.97
C GLU A 25 32.95 -23.03 -42.35
N LEU A 26 32.81 -23.06 -41.02
CA LEU A 26 31.92 -22.17 -40.27
C LEU A 26 32.38 -20.70 -40.40
N LEU A 27 33.69 -20.50 -40.38
CA LEU A 27 34.32 -19.19 -40.55
C LEU A 27 34.04 -18.59 -41.93
N THR A 28 34.16 -19.41 -42.98
CA THR A 28 33.86 -19.02 -44.37
C THR A 28 32.37 -18.66 -44.52
N GLN A 29 31.48 -19.47 -43.97
CA GLN A 29 30.03 -19.20 -44.00
C GLN A 29 29.68 -17.91 -43.24
N THR A 30 30.34 -17.66 -42.10
CA THR A 30 30.14 -16.44 -41.29
C THR A 30 30.60 -15.21 -42.07
N TYR A 31 31.76 -15.28 -42.72
CA TYR A 31 32.26 -14.23 -43.59
C TYR A 31 31.31 -13.95 -44.75
N ASP A 32 30.87 -14.98 -45.47
CA ASP A 32 29.95 -14.83 -46.60
C ASP A 32 28.63 -14.17 -46.17
N HIS A 33 28.04 -14.62 -45.06
CA HIS A 33 26.84 -13.99 -44.52
C HIS A 33 27.08 -12.53 -44.10
N TYR A 34 28.19 -12.26 -43.42
CA TYR A 34 28.46 -10.93 -42.91
C TYR A 34 28.77 -9.92 -44.02
N VAL A 35 29.60 -10.30 -45.00
CA VAL A 35 30.02 -9.40 -46.08
C VAL A 35 28.97 -9.35 -47.19
N HIS A 36 28.57 -10.50 -47.73
CA HIS A 36 27.73 -10.53 -48.92
C HIS A 36 26.24 -10.34 -48.63
N TYR A 37 25.79 -10.63 -47.41
CA TYR A 37 24.40 -10.40 -47.03
C TYR A 37 24.24 -9.16 -46.14
N TYR A 38 24.93 -9.10 -44.99
CA TYR A 38 24.74 -7.99 -44.06
C TYR A 38 25.32 -6.66 -44.58
N TRP A 39 26.61 -6.58 -44.91
CA TRP A 39 27.22 -5.35 -45.44
C TRP A 39 26.65 -4.91 -46.78
N TYR A 40 26.38 -5.86 -47.68
CA TYR A 40 25.69 -5.55 -48.94
C TYR A 40 24.32 -4.92 -48.70
N SER A 41 23.54 -5.43 -47.73
CA SER A 41 22.23 -4.86 -47.39
C SER A 41 22.33 -3.47 -46.77
N ILE A 42 23.41 -3.18 -46.02
CA ILE A 42 23.70 -1.84 -45.48
C ILE A 42 24.05 -0.91 -46.62
N PHE A 43 25.00 -1.29 -47.48
CA PHE A 43 25.45 -0.49 -48.61
C PHE A 43 24.28 -0.09 -49.53
N HIS A 44 23.40 -1.04 -49.85
CA HIS A 44 22.20 -0.74 -50.65
C HIS A 44 21.20 0.20 -49.97
N LYS A 45 21.09 0.16 -48.64
CA LYS A 45 20.25 1.11 -47.90
C LYS A 45 20.87 2.51 -47.90
N GLU A 46 22.17 2.59 -47.65
CA GLU A 46 22.94 3.84 -47.63
C GLU A 46 23.01 4.51 -49.02
N GLN A 47 23.03 3.72 -50.10
CA GLN A 47 22.98 4.25 -51.47
C GLN A 47 21.63 4.93 -51.79
N LYS A 48 20.53 4.48 -51.17
CA LYS A 48 19.19 5.05 -51.36
C LYS A 48 18.96 6.27 -50.46
N ASP A 49 19.43 6.19 -49.22
CA ASP A 49 19.26 7.23 -48.20
C ASP A 49 20.43 7.18 -47.21
N SER A 50 21.29 8.18 -47.27
CA SER A 50 22.52 8.25 -46.48
C SER A 50 22.20 8.44 -44.99
N GLY A 51 22.75 7.58 -44.14
CA GLY A 51 22.52 7.55 -42.69
C GLY A 51 21.31 6.71 -42.25
N SER A 52 20.56 6.13 -43.20
CA SER A 52 19.34 5.37 -42.92
C SER A 52 19.59 4.14 -42.04
N HIS A 53 20.71 3.44 -42.22
CA HIS A 53 21.06 2.29 -41.39
C HIS A 53 21.32 2.72 -39.93
N ARG A 54 22.05 3.81 -39.73
CA ARG A 54 22.35 4.35 -38.39
C ARG A 54 21.08 4.76 -37.66
N HIS A 55 20.22 5.54 -38.32
CA HIS A 55 18.95 5.98 -37.73
C HIS A 55 18.01 4.81 -37.40
N THR A 56 17.98 3.78 -38.24
CA THR A 56 17.17 2.57 -37.97
C THR A 56 17.69 1.80 -36.76
N ASN A 57 19.01 1.66 -36.62
CA ASN A 57 19.61 0.99 -35.47
C ASN A 57 19.42 1.79 -34.16
N GLU A 58 19.58 3.11 -34.20
CA GLU A 58 19.30 4.00 -33.07
C GLU A 58 17.83 3.89 -32.63
N ARG A 59 16.89 3.92 -33.59
CA ARG A 59 15.46 3.71 -33.32
C ARG A 59 15.17 2.37 -32.64
N LYS A 60 15.79 1.28 -33.11
CA LYS A 60 15.64 -0.06 -32.50
C LYS A 60 16.22 -0.09 -31.08
N ALA A 61 17.36 0.55 -30.84
CA ALA A 61 17.97 0.64 -29.52
C ALA A 61 17.07 1.42 -28.55
N ILE A 62 16.55 2.57 -28.98
CA ILE A 62 15.60 3.39 -28.20
C ILE A 62 14.32 2.60 -27.92
N GLN A 63 13.74 1.94 -28.92
CA GLN A 63 12.54 1.11 -28.76
C GLN A 63 12.76 -0.01 -27.73
N GLY A 64 13.90 -0.72 -27.81
CA GLY A 64 14.25 -1.76 -26.85
C GLY A 64 14.44 -1.22 -25.42
N ALA A 65 15.06 -0.04 -25.26
CA ALA A 65 15.19 0.62 -23.96
C ALA A 65 13.82 1.05 -23.40
N CYS A 66 12.98 1.70 -24.22
CA CYS A 66 11.63 2.10 -23.85
C CYS A 66 10.76 0.91 -23.44
N GLN A 67 10.86 -0.23 -24.14
CA GLN A 67 10.12 -1.44 -23.81
C GLN A 67 10.56 -2.03 -22.46
N LYS A 68 11.87 -2.04 -22.17
CA LYS A 68 12.39 -2.46 -20.86
C LYS A 68 11.89 -1.57 -19.73
N VAL A 69 11.93 -0.25 -19.91
CA VAL A 69 11.41 0.72 -18.93
C VAL A 69 9.90 0.53 -18.73
N SER A 70 9.13 0.35 -19.81
CA SER A 70 7.69 0.07 -19.73
C SER A 70 7.39 -1.22 -18.95
N LEU A 71 8.11 -2.31 -19.21
CA LEU A 71 7.98 -3.55 -18.45
C LEU A 71 8.30 -3.37 -16.97
N GLN A 72 9.36 -2.62 -16.64
CA GLN A 72 9.70 -2.31 -15.25
C GLN A 72 8.62 -1.47 -14.56
N ILE A 73 8.08 -0.45 -15.23
CA ILE A 73 6.99 0.38 -14.71
C ILE A 73 5.74 -0.47 -14.49
N ASN A 74 5.38 -1.32 -15.46
CA ASN A 74 4.23 -2.21 -15.36
C ASN A 74 4.39 -3.22 -14.22
N HIS A 75 5.57 -3.80 -14.04
CA HIS A 75 5.86 -4.71 -12.92
C HIS A 75 5.76 -3.99 -11.57
N LYS A 76 6.33 -2.78 -11.45
CA LYS A 76 6.18 -1.94 -10.24
C LYS A 76 4.71 -1.61 -9.97
N LYS A 77 3.94 -1.24 -11.00
CA LYS A 77 2.51 -0.93 -10.90
C LYS A 77 1.71 -2.15 -10.45
N LEU A 78 2.02 -3.34 -10.97
CA LEU A 78 1.40 -4.60 -10.55
C LEU A 78 1.72 -4.91 -9.09
N ILE A 79 2.97 -4.77 -8.66
CA ILE A 79 3.37 -4.95 -7.25
C ILE A 79 2.62 -3.96 -6.36
N ILE A 80 2.58 -2.68 -6.72
CA ILE A 80 1.84 -1.66 -5.95
C ILE A 80 0.35 -2.03 -5.87
N HIS A 81 -0.27 -2.43 -6.97
CA HIS A 81 -1.68 -2.82 -6.99
C HIS A 81 -1.95 -4.07 -6.15
N LEU A 82 -1.07 -5.09 -6.23
CA LEU A 82 -1.15 -6.29 -5.38
C LEU A 82 -0.97 -5.93 -3.92
N LEU A 83 -0.01 -5.06 -3.58
CA LEU A 83 0.19 -4.58 -2.22
C LEU A 83 -1.05 -3.83 -1.72
N ILE A 84 -1.62 -2.89 -2.49
CA ILE A 84 -2.85 -2.17 -2.14
C ILE A 84 -4.02 -3.15 -1.91
N TYR A 85 -4.19 -4.14 -2.79
CA TYR A 85 -5.24 -5.14 -2.64
C TYR A 85 -5.04 -6.02 -1.39
N LEU A 86 -3.81 -6.47 -1.14
CA LEU A 86 -3.48 -7.30 0.02
C LEU A 86 -3.64 -6.52 1.33
N ILE A 87 -3.26 -5.24 1.30
CA ILE A 87 -3.52 -4.22 2.32
C ILE A 87 -5.02 -4.10 2.56
N ASP A 88 -5.83 -3.85 1.53
CA ASP A 88 -7.28 -3.67 1.69
C ASP A 88 -7.97 -4.95 2.19
N TYR A 89 -7.54 -6.13 1.72
CA TYR A 89 -8.11 -7.42 2.11
C TYR A 89 -7.77 -7.83 3.54
N LEU A 90 -6.47 -7.78 3.92
CA LEU A 90 -6.01 -8.20 5.25
C LEU A 90 -6.27 -7.14 6.34
N ARG A 91 -6.29 -5.84 5.99
CA ARG A 91 -6.43 -4.76 6.99
C ARG A 91 -7.88 -4.42 7.29
N ASN A 92 -8.77 -4.49 6.30
CA ASN A 92 -10.14 -4.02 6.49
C ASN A 92 -11.11 -5.13 6.88
N THR A 93 -10.68 -6.38 7.01
CA THR A 93 -11.57 -7.48 7.43
C THR A 93 -12.13 -7.25 8.84
N PRO A 94 -11.31 -6.97 9.88
CA PRO A 94 -11.83 -6.71 11.22
C PRO A 94 -12.65 -5.42 11.30
N TYR A 95 -12.22 -4.37 10.60
CA TYR A 95 -12.94 -3.10 10.53
C TYR A 95 -14.30 -3.24 9.83
N ARG A 96 -14.35 -3.85 8.64
CA ARG A 96 -15.61 -4.12 7.91
C ARG A 96 -16.53 -5.02 8.72
N PHE A 97 -15.98 -6.01 9.41
CA PHE A 97 -16.76 -6.86 10.31
C PHE A 97 -17.41 -6.04 11.44
N ALA A 98 -16.64 -5.18 12.11
CA ALA A 98 -17.16 -4.32 13.19
C ALA A 98 -18.25 -3.36 12.70
N ILE A 99 -18.09 -2.79 11.50
CA ILE A 99 -19.11 -1.94 10.85
C ILE A 99 -20.38 -2.75 10.58
N ASN A 100 -20.25 -3.91 9.94
CA ASN A 100 -21.40 -4.76 9.58
C ASN A 100 -22.17 -5.26 10.80
N GLN A 101 -21.47 -5.50 11.91
CA GLN A 101 -22.06 -5.93 13.18
C GLN A 101 -22.54 -4.76 14.08
N ASN A 102 -22.51 -3.52 13.57
CA ASN A 102 -22.94 -2.30 14.25
C ASN A 102 -22.27 -2.12 15.62
N PHE A 103 -20.94 -2.19 15.64
CA PHE A 103 -20.17 -1.93 16.85
C PHE A 103 -20.31 -0.45 17.26
N PRO A 104 -20.21 -0.12 18.57
CA PRO A 104 -20.08 1.25 19.04
C PRO A 104 -18.96 2.01 18.31
N LYS A 105 -19.20 3.29 18.00
CA LYS A 105 -18.26 4.15 17.26
C LYS A 105 -16.87 4.20 17.89
N GLN A 106 -16.81 4.21 19.22
CA GLN A 106 -15.56 4.23 19.98
C GLN A 106 -14.69 2.99 19.72
N TYR A 107 -15.30 1.80 19.64
CA TYR A 107 -14.56 0.58 19.31
C TYR A 107 -14.12 0.57 17.85
N ILE A 108 -14.97 1.05 16.94
CA ILE A 108 -14.60 1.21 15.52
C ILE A 108 -13.39 2.13 15.38
N GLN A 109 -13.33 3.23 16.15
CA GLN A 109 -12.20 4.15 16.16
C GLN A 109 -10.90 3.45 16.61
N VAL A 110 -10.99 2.57 17.60
CA VAL A 110 -9.83 1.77 18.07
C VAL A 110 -9.41 0.70 17.05
N ILE A 111 -10.36 0.09 16.35
CA ILE A 111 -10.11 -0.98 15.35
C ILE A 111 -9.62 -0.41 14.01
N SER A 112 -9.89 0.86 13.71
CA SER A 112 -9.57 1.48 12.43
C SER A 112 -8.07 1.52 12.09
N PRO A 113 -7.17 2.01 12.96
CA PRO A 113 -5.75 2.10 12.61
C PRO A 113 -5.06 0.73 12.66
N ILE A 114 -4.28 0.44 11.61
CA ILE A 114 -3.55 -0.83 11.46
C ILE A 114 -2.52 -1.02 12.57
N GLN A 115 -1.89 0.06 13.03
CA GLN A 115 -0.91 0.00 14.12
C GLN A 115 -1.54 -0.39 15.47
N ALA A 116 -2.88 -0.43 15.55
CA ALA A 116 -3.58 -0.94 16.72
C ALA A 116 -3.82 -2.46 16.68
N HIS A 117 -3.50 -3.13 15.59
CA HIS A 117 -3.59 -4.59 15.49
C HIS A 117 -2.26 -5.22 15.89
N SER A 118 -2.30 -6.41 16.49
CA SER A 118 -1.08 -7.14 16.82
C SER A 118 -0.31 -7.54 15.57
N ASP A 119 1.01 -7.47 15.62
CA ASP A 119 1.85 -8.02 14.57
C ASP A 119 1.85 -9.55 14.64
N ASP A 120 1.52 -10.16 13.49
CA ASP A 120 1.48 -11.60 13.32
C ASP A 120 2.77 -12.10 12.68
N GLU A 121 3.67 -12.62 13.51
CA GLU A 121 4.89 -13.25 13.00
C GLU A 121 4.68 -14.76 12.84
N TYR A 122 5.14 -15.30 11.70
CA TYR A 122 5.06 -16.73 11.44
C TYR A 122 5.89 -17.51 12.46
N TYR A 123 5.27 -18.51 13.09
CA TYR A 123 5.86 -19.38 14.08
C TYR A 123 5.96 -20.81 13.53
N GLU A 124 7.13 -21.11 12.96
CA GLU A 124 7.46 -22.40 12.33
C GLU A 124 7.05 -23.64 13.15
N PRO A 125 7.33 -23.72 14.47
CA PRO A 125 7.10 -24.96 15.23
C PRO A 125 5.63 -25.41 15.30
N LYS A 126 4.68 -24.49 15.08
CA LYS A 126 3.24 -24.82 15.05
C LYS A 126 2.60 -24.58 13.68
N ASN A 127 3.41 -24.27 12.66
CA ASN A 127 2.95 -23.90 11.32
C ASN A 127 1.79 -22.88 11.36
N ALA A 128 1.98 -21.82 12.15
CA ALA A 128 0.93 -20.88 12.50
C ALA A 128 1.48 -19.50 12.73
N HIS A 129 0.65 -18.46 12.63
CA HIS A 129 1.06 -17.11 13.01
C HIS A 129 0.87 -16.90 14.51
N MET A 130 1.83 -16.28 15.17
CA MET A 130 1.72 -15.94 16.59
C MET A 130 1.47 -14.44 16.72
N ALA A 131 0.34 -14.09 17.33
CA ALA A 131 0.03 -12.71 17.66
C ALA A 131 1.01 -12.23 18.73
N ARG A 132 1.84 -11.24 18.40
CA ARG A 132 2.77 -10.62 19.34
C ARG A 132 2.09 -9.55 20.16
N ASN A 133 2.58 -9.35 21.39
CA ASN A 133 2.10 -8.26 22.22
C ASN A 133 2.71 -6.93 21.76
N LEU A 134 1.87 -5.90 21.66
CA LEU A 134 2.31 -4.53 21.48
C LEU A 134 2.62 -3.92 22.86
N PRO A 135 3.84 -3.37 23.08
CA PRO A 135 4.27 -2.88 24.39
C PRO A 135 3.49 -1.65 24.87
N PHE A 136 2.82 -0.96 23.95
CA PHE A 136 2.05 0.25 24.24
C PHE A 136 0.56 -0.01 24.44
N GLN A 137 0.06 -1.23 24.21
CA GLN A 137 -1.37 -1.52 24.32
C GLN A 137 -1.76 -1.88 25.75
N SER A 138 -2.88 -1.31 26.21
CA SER A 138 -3.49 -1.72 27.48
C SER A 138 -4.02 -3.16 27.42
N GLU A 139 -4.21 -3.77 28.59
CA GLU A 139 -4.83 -5.10 28.70
C GLU A 139 -6.25 -5.11 28.12
N SER A 140 -7.00 -4.01 28.27
CA SER A 140 -8.34 -3.85 27.69
C SER A 140 -8.32 -3.88 26.16
N SER A 141 -7.36 -3.19 25.54
CA SER A 141 -7.15 -3.23 24.08
C SER A 141 -6.84 -4.63 23.59
N ASN A 142 -5.90 -5.31 24.25
CA ASN A 142 -5.54 -6.69 23.91
C ASN A 142 -6.73 -7.64 24.02
N ILE A 143 -7.55 -7.49 25.07
CA ILE A 143 -8.76 -8.30 25.25
C ILE A 143 -9.80 -8.04 24.16
N LEU A 144 -9.96 -6.78 23.72
CA LEU A 144 -10.87 -6.42 22.61
C LEU A 144 -10.42 -7.09 21.31
N MET A 145 -9.15 -6.92 20.89
CA MET A 145 -8.65 -7.48 19.63
C MET A 145 -8.80 -9.00 19.60
N ARG A 146 -8.35 -9.69 20.65
CA ARG A 146 -8.48 -11.15 20.79
C ARG A 146 -9.92 -11.66 20.73
N LYS A 147 -10.89 -10.84 21.12
CA LYS A 147 -12.31 -11.20 21.02
C LYS A 147 -12.83 -10.98 19.62
N LEU A 148 -12.44 -9.88 18.97
CA LEU A 148 -12.80 -9.60 17.59
C LEU A 148 -12.34 -10.75 16.68
N ASP A 149 -11.10 -11.21 16.82
CA ASP A 149 -10.57 -12.33 16.02
C ASP A 149 -11.35 -13.64 16.25
N ARG A 150 -11.71 -13.91 17.51
CA ARG A 150 -12.56 -15.06 17.87
C ARG A 150 -13.96 -14.95 17.30
N LEU A 151 -14.55 -13.75 17.30
CA LEU A 151 -15.87 -13.52 16.73
C LEU A 151 -15.86 -13.71 15.21
N ILE A 152 -14.88 -13.14 14.52
CA ILE A 152 -14.71 -13.30 13.06
C ILE A 152 -14.58 -14.80 12.73
N SER A 153 -13.66 -15.49 13.40
CA SER A 153 -13.43 -16.93 13.21
C SER A 153 -14.69 -17.76 13.44
N LYS A 154 -15.47 -17.42 14.48
CA LYS A 154 -16.72 -18.10 14.79
C LYS A 154 -17.78 -17.85 13.71
N THR A 155 -17.96 -16.60 13.28
CA THR A 155 -18.93 -16.26 12.22
C THR A 155 -18.59 -16.92 10.88
N GLU A 156 -17.31 -17.02 10.51
CA GLU A 156 -16.90 -17.74 9.30
C GLU A 156 -17.25 -19.23 9.39
N THR A 157 -17.05 -19.82 10.56
CA THR A 157 -17.40 -21.23 10.82
C THR A 157 -18.91 -21.46 10.77
N ASP A 158 -19.70 -20.56 11.40
CA ASP A 158 -21.17 -20.63 11.44
C ASP A 158 -21.79 -20.45 10.04
N GLU A 159 -21.18 -19.61 9.18
CA GLU A 159 -21.58 -19.43 7.78
C GLU A 159 -21.16 -20.59 6.86
N GLY A 160 -20.52 -21.64 7.40
CA GLY A 160 -20.04 -22.79 6.64
C GLY A 160 -18.89 -22.45 5.68
N LYS A 161 -18.28 -21.27 5.81
CA LYS A 161 -17.09 -20.90 5.06
C LYS A 161 -15.91 -21.69 5.62
N ARG A 162 -15.09 -22.27 4.75
CA ARG A 162 -13.78 -22.77 5.17
C ARG A 162 -13.00 -21.58 5.70
N SER A 163 -12.46 -21.67 6.92
CA SER A 163 -11.60 -20.63 7.49
C SER A 163 -10.42 -20.39 6.54
N GLN A 164 -10.49 -19.33 5.74
CA GLN A 164 -9.38 -18.89 4.91
C GLN A 164 -8.48 -17.90 5.66
N GLY A 165 -8.90 -17.47 6.85
CA GLY A 165 -8.07 -16.69 7.77
C GLY A 165 -6.82 -17.46 8.20
N GLN A 166 -5.73 -16.72 8.39
CA GLN A 166 -4.50 -17.28 8.95
C GLN A 166 -4.76 -17.80 10.37
N TYR A 167 -4.32 -19.02 10.65
CA TYR A 167 -4.44 -19.59 11.99
C TYR A 167 -3.51 -18.85 12.95
N GLN A 168 -4.08 -17.96 13.76
CA GLN A 168 -3.37 -17.22 14.80
C GLN A 168 -3.37 -17.96 16.13
N ILE A 169 -2.20 -18.06 16.75
CA ILE A 169 -2.00 -18.64 18.08
C ILE A 169 -1.82 -17.53 19.10
N HIS A 170 -2.70 -17.54 20.09
CA HIS A 170 -2.62 -16.69 21.26
C HIS A 170 -1.90 -17.40 22.39
N VAL A 171 -0.71 -16.91 22.74
CA VAL A 171 0.07 -17.42 23.88
C VAL A 171 -0.20 -16.53 25.10
N LYS A 172 -0.14 -17.08 26.32
CA LYS A 172 -0.38 -16.33 27.56
C LYS A 172 0.61 -15.17 27.75
N ASN A 173 1.88 -15.40 27.40
CA ASN A 173 2.97 -14.42 27.45
C ASN A 173 3.66 -14.40 26.08
N PRO A 174 3.09 -13.74 25.07
CA PRO A 174 3.70 -13.69 23.75
C PRO A 174 4.89 -12.72 23.76
N PRO A 175 5.89 -12.93 22.88
CA PRO A 175 7.00 -12.01 22.72
C PRO A 175 6.51 -10.63 22.24
N GLN A 176 7.31 -9.60 22.51
CA GLN A 176 7.05 -8.26 21.99
C GLN A 176 7.30 -8.20 20.48
N THR A 177 6.53 -7.37 19.79
CA THR A 177 6.81 -7.06 18.37
C THR A 177 8.21 -6.46 18.20
N MET A 178 8.86 -6.76 17.07
CA MET A 178 10.10 -6.11 16.68
C MET A 178 9.90 -4.67 16.19
N PHE A 179 8.69 -4.28 15.79
CA PHE A 179 8.39 -2.97 15.19
C PHE A 179 7.28 -2.21 15.96
N PRO A 180 7.51 -1.80 17.21
CA PRO A 180 6.49 -1.14 18.02
C PRO A 180 6.28 0.32 17.57
N THR A 181 5.39 0.52 16.60
CA THR A 181 4.93 1.86 16.22
C THR A 181 3.54 2.10 16.79
N ALA A 182 3.40 3.06 17.71
CA ALA A 182 2.09 3.37 18.27
C ALA A 182 1.22 4.16 17.27
N PRO A 183 -0.08 3.84 17.16
CA PRO A 183 -1.03 4.66 16.42
C PRO A 183 -1.17 6.04 17.08
N LYS A 184 -1.55 7.04 16.27
CA LYS A 184 -1.76 8.42 16.72
C LYS A 184 -3.25 8.72 16.88
N GLY A 185 -3.59 9.57 17.86
CA GLY A 185 -4.96 10.04 18.09
C GLY A 185 -5.96 8.96 18.52
N LEU A 186 -5.48 7.86 19.12
CA LEU A 186 -6.38 6.87 19.69
C LEU A 186 -6.90 7.29 21.06
N PRO A 187 -8.09 6.83 21.48
CA PRO A 187 -8.64 7.12 22.80
C PRO A 187 -7.67 6.73 23.92
N LEU A 188 -7.60 7.54 24.98
CA LEU A 188 -6.60 7.42 26.05
C LEU A 188 -6.48 5.99 26.61
N ALA A 189 -7.62 5.35 26.89
CA ALA A 189 -7.69 4.00 27.46
C ALA A 189 -7.08 2.89 26.57
N PHE A 190 -6.79 3.18 25.29
CA PHE A 190 -6.09 2.27 24.40
C PHE A 190 -4.66 1.95 24.86
N SER A 191 -3.96 2.97 25.37
CA SER A 191 -2.55 2.87 25.71
C SER A 191 -2.33 2.23 27.07
N ASP A 192 -1.23 1.52 27.28
CA ASP A 192 -0.83 1.08 28.61
C ASP A 192 -0.41 2.29 29.45
N VAL A 193 -0.91 2.34 30.69
CA VAL A 193 -0.68 3.48 31.61
C VAL A 193 0.81 3.69 31.89
N LYS A 194 1.56 2.61 32.15
CA LYS A 194 2.99 2.70 32.47
C LYS A 194 3.77 3.15 31.25
N TRP A 195 3.43 2.61 30.09
CA TRP A 195 4.07 3.00 28.83
C TRP A 195 3.76 4.45 28.47
N TYR A 196 2.51 4.91 28.62
CA TYR A 196 2.11 6.28 28.31
C TYR A 196 2.81 7.30 29.23
N ASN A 197 2.78 7.06 30.54
CA ASN A 197 3.39 7.96 31.53
C ASN A 197 4.92 8.03 31.43
N SER A 198 5.55 7.11 30.70
CA SER A 198 7.00 7.16 30.42
C SER A 198 7.38 8.10 29.26
N LYS A 199 6.39 8.64 28.52
CA LYS A 199 6.63 9.49 27.34
C LYS A 199 6.66 10.97 27.71
N LEU A 200 7.27 11.76 26.82
CA LEU A 200 7.29 13.21 26.95
C LEU A 200 5.88 13.79 26.69
N PRO A 201 5.50 14.90 27.34
CA PRO A 201 4.19 15.56 27.16
C PRO A 201 3.77 15.77 25.69
N GLU A 202 4.67 16.30 24.85
CA GLU A 202 4.40 16.51 23.41
C GLU A 202 4.10 15.20 22.66
N GLN A 203 4.75 14.10 23.07
CA GLN A 203 4.48 12.78 22.49
C GLN A 203 3.12 12.26 22.95
N CYS A 204 2.80 12.42 24.24
CA CYS A 204 1.52 12.02 24.83
C CYS A 204 0.32 12.66 24.10
N GLN A 205 0.41 13.95 23.76
CA GLN A 205 -0.63 14.67 23.00
C GLN A 205 -0.84 14.13 21.59
N ASN A 206 0.24 13.68 20.93
CA ASN A 206 0.17 13.12 19.58
C ASN A 206 -0.30 11.65 19.57
N ILE A 207 0.05 10.89 20.62
CA ILE A 207 -0.24 9.46 20.73
C ILE A 207 -1.71 9.23 21.05
N ALA A 208 -2.25 9.94 22.05
CA ALA A 208 -3.61 9.70 22.52
C ALA A 208 -4.49 10.94 22.49
N ASP A 209 -5.75 10.72 22.13
CA ASP A 209 -6.83 11.70 22.30
C ASP A 209 -7.20 11.74 23.79
N TRP A 210 -6.65 12.74 24.48
CA TRP A 210 -6.89 13.02 25.90
C TRP A 210 -8.30 13.56 26.17
N LYS A 211 -9.18 13.69 25.16
CA LYS A 211 -10.58 14.04 25.38
C LYS A 211 -11.51 12.84 25.32
N LYS A 212 -11.02 11.64 24.92
CA LYS A 212 -11.88 10.47 24.65
C LYS A 212 -11.37 9.18 25.27
N VAL A 213 -12.26 8.46 25.94
CA VAL A 213 -12.03 7.13 26.51
C VAL A 213 -12.93 6.14 25.78
N ALA A 214 -12.36 5.04 25.32
CA ALA A 214 -13.06 4.07 24.47
C ALA A 214 -13.48 2.77 25.16
N PHE A 215 -13.09 2.52 26.41
CA PHE A 215 -13.35 1.24 27.07
C PHE A 215 -14.25 1.40 28.29
N LEU A 216 -14.93 0.31 28.63
CA LEU A 216 -15.62 0.15 29.90
C LEU A 216 -14.59 -0.14 31.01
N GLN A 217 -14.92 0.24 32.25
CA GLN A 217 -14.09 -0.04 33.43
C GLN A 217 -13.72 -1.52 33.57
N ASN A 218 -14.63 -2.42 33.18
CA ASN A 218 -14.36 -3.86 33.20
C ASN A 218 -14.07 -4.38 31.78
N PRO A 219 -12.85 -4.90 31.50
CA PRO A 219 -12.51 -5.44 30.20
C PRO A 219 -13.24 -6.76 29.88
N LYS A 220 -13.84 -7.41 30.88
CA LYS A 220 -14.73 -8.55 30.66
C LYS A 220 -16.13 -8.11 30.22
N CYS A 221 -16.54 -6.87 30.44
CA CYS A 221 -17.83 -6.37 29.92
C CYS A 221 -17.73 -6.01 28.42
N LEU A 222 -16.51 -5.85 27.87
CA LEU A 222 -16.28 -5.80 26.42
C LEU A 222 -16.77 -7.07 25.68
N VAL A 223 -17.06 -8.18 26.38
CA VAL A 223 -17.55 -9.46 25.79
C VAL A 223 -18.97 -9.29 25.24
N GLU A 224 -19.80 -8.51 25.91
CA GLU A 224 -21.22 -8.43 25.64
C GLU A 224 -21.48 -7.19 24.80
N PHE A 225 -21.22 -7.30 23.49
CA PHE A 225 -21.69 -6.33 22.47
C PHE A 225 -23.24 -6.17 22.46
N THR A 226 -23.94 -6.83 23.39
CA THR A 226 -25.37 -6.84 23.69
C THR A 226 -25.72 -6.15 25.02
N LEU A 227 -24.79 -5.47 25.71
CA LEU A 227 -25.16 -4.66 26.88
C LEU A 227 -26.08 -3.48 26.47
N PRO A 228 -27.03 -3.07 27.32
CA PRO A 228 -28.00 -1.98 27.06
C PRO A 228 -27.37 -0.61 26.75
N ASP A 229 -26.05 -0.49 26.92
CA ASP A 229 -25.29 0.74 26.67
C ASP A 229 -25.04 1.01 25.18
N LYS A 230 -25.52 0.12 24.29
CA LYS A 230 -25.54 0.29 22.82
C LYS A 230 -26.27 1.56 22.33
N LYS A 231 -26.87 2.35 23.24
CA LYS A 231 -27.57 3.61 22.97
C LYS A 231 -27.13 4.78 23.84
N ILE A 232 -26.04 4.67 24.59
CA ILE A 232 -25.49 5.83 25.29
C ILE A 232 -24.70 6.64 24.27
N ASP A 233 -25.02 7.92 24.16
CA ASP A 233 -24.27 8.86 23.32
C ASP A 233 -22.79 8.90 23.73
N ASP A 234 -21.89 9.11 22.76
CA ASP A 234 -20.44 9.04 23.00
C ASP A 234 -19.99 10.02 24.10
N GLN A 235 -20.62 11.20 24.18
CA GLN A 235 -20.35 12.18 25.22
C GLN A 235 -20.77 11.68 26.60
N SER A 236 -21.94 11.06 26.70
CA SER A 236 -22.45 10.49 27.95
C SER A 236 -21.64 9.29 28.42
N PHE A 237 -21.13 8.48 27.50
CA PHE A 237 -20.22 7.37 27.83
C PHE A 237 -18.90 7.89 28.37
N ASN A 238 -18.34 8.89 27.69
CA ASN A 238 -17.07 9.49 28.07
C ASN A 238 -17.17 10.08 29.49
N ASN A 239 -18.17 10.93 29.75
CA ASN A 239 -18.36 11.55 31.06
C ASN A 239 -18.45 10.53 32.22
N LYS A 240 -19.07 9.37 31.99
CA LYS A 240 -19.21 8.31 33.02
C LYS A 240 -17.91 7.56 33.31
N ASN A 241 -17.11 7.32 32.28
CA ASN A 241 -15.95 6.44 32.38
C ASN A 241 -14.62 7.21 32.47
N TRP A 242 -14.61 8.49 32.11
CA TRP A 242 -13.44 9.33 32.02
C TRP A 242 -12.68 9.43 33.35
N GLU A 243 -13.36 9.83 34.43
CA GLU A 243 -12.71 10.01 35.74
C GLU A 243 -12.01 8.75 36.24
N VAL A 244 -12.62 7.58 36.02
CA VAL A 244 -12.06 6.30 36.48
C VAL A 244 -10.91 5.85 35.61
N LEU A 245 -11.02 5.98 34.28
CA LEU A 245 -10.00 5.49 33.35
C LEU A 245 -8.83 6.45 33.16
N ALA A 246 -9.04 7.76 33.30
CA ALA A 246 -7.99 8.77 33.20
C ALA A 246 -7.18 8.93 34.50
N LYS A 247 -7.67 8.42 35.63
CA LYS A 247 -7.08 8.62 36.97
C LYS A 247 -5.59 8.32 37.08
N ASP A 248 -5.16 7.25 36.41
CA ASP A 248 -3.77 6.77 36.52
C ASP A 248 -2.85 7.35 35.43
N TYR A 249 -3.39 8.13 34.49
CA TYR A 249 -2.62 8.79 33.44
C TYR A 249 -2.09 10.13 33.94
N ASN A 250 -0.80 10.40 33.68
CA ASN A 250 -0.24 11.71 33.96
C ASN A 250 -0.71 12.69 32.88
N LEU A 251 -1.63 13.57 33.25
CA LEU A 251 -2.21 14.60 32.40
C LEU A 251 -1.84 16.03 32.86
N GLU A 252 -0.87 16.18 33.77
CA GLU A 252 -0.49 17.46 34.40
C GLU A 252 -0.01 18.52 33.40
N PHE A 253 0.44 18.10 32.22
CA PHE A 253 0.89 18.98 31.15
C PHE A 253 -0.25 19.62 30.34
N LEU A 254 -1.51 19.20 30.56
CA LEU A 254 -2.67 19.80 29.91
C LEU A 254 -3.14 20.97 30.76
N SER A 255 -2.81 22.19 30.33
CA SER A 255 -3.56 23.38 30.75
C SER A 255 -4.99 23.23 30.24
N PHE A 256 -5.94 23.02 31.16
CA PHE A 256 -7.34 23.22 30.82
C PHE A 256 -7.53 24.72 30.61
N ASP A 257 -7.62 25.15 29.36
CA ASP A 257 -8.25 26.43 29.07
C ASP A 257 -9.70 26.30 29.56
N GLU A 258 -10.07 27.08 30.58
CA GLU A 258 -11.44 27.12 31.09
C GLU A 258 -12.40 27.44 29.93
N PRO A 259 -13.62 26.85 29.91
CA PRO A 259 -14.60 27.21 28.91
C PRO A 259 -14.98 28.69 29.08
N ASP A 260 -14.66 29.50 28.07
CA ASP A 260 -15.14 30.88 27.96
C ASP A 260 -16.67 30.84 27.75
N ASP A 261 -17.40 30.91 28.86
CA ASP A 261 -18.85 31.13 28.89
C ASP A 261 -19.12 32.57 28.44
N ASN A 262 -19.04 32.82 27.13
CA ASN A 262 -19.68 33.97 26.51
C ASN A 262 -20.22 33.61 25.13
N LYS A 263 -21.53 33.37 25.10
CA LYS A 263 -22.32 33.45 23.89
C LYS A 263 -22.57 34.94 23.61
N ASP A 264 -22.03 35.46 22.53
CA ASP A 264 -22.88 36.28 21.65
C ASP A 264 -22.43 36.16 20.20
N ALA A 265 -23.43 36.10 19.33
CA ALA A 265 -23.29 35.92 17.91
C ALA A 265 -23.03 37.26 17.22
N THR A 266 -22.08 37.30 16.30
CA THR A 266 -22.19 38.10 15.07
C THR A 266 -21.32 37.46 14.00
N GLU A 267 -21.98 36.96 12.96
CA GLU A 267 -21.40 36.91 11.61
C GLU A 267 -21.03 38.35 11.22
N GLU A 268 -19.85 38.58 10.62
CA GLU A 268 -19.66 39.39 9.41
C GLU A 268 -18.19 39.27 8.93
N GLU A 269 -18.04 39.15 7.62
CA GLU A 269 -16.79 39.12 6.86
C GLU A 269 -15.95 40.41 7.01
N SER A 270 -14.63 40.33 6.83
CA SER A 270 -13.91 41.11 5.78
C SER A 270 -12.37 41.03 5.86
N ASN A 271 -11.80 40.42 4.83
CA ASN A 271 -10.65 40.81 3.99
C ASN A 271 -9.66 41.94 4.43
N TYR A 272 -8.38 41.58 4.60
CA TYR A 272 -7.18 42.35 4.14
C TYR A 272 -5.95 41.46 4.45
N GLY A 273 -5.24 40.84 3.50
CA GLY A 273 -4.47 41.47 2.43
C GLY A 273 -2.99 41.44 2.83
N GLU A 274 -2.19 40.57 2.21
CA GLU A 274 -0.89 40.91 1.57
C GLU A 274 -0.16 39.63 1.14
N SER A 275 -0.33 39.31 -0.14
CA SER A 275 0.57 38.42 -0.91
C SER A 275 1.82 39.20 -1.30
N LEU A 276 2.98 38.53 -1.39
CA LEU A 276 4.08 38.99 -2.23
C LEU A 276 4.35 37.97 -3.33
N GLU A 277 4.18 38.46 -4.55
CA GLU A 277 4.31 37.84 -5.87
C GLU A 277 5.74 37.36 -6.16
N LEU A 278 5.88 36.37 -7.05
CA LEU A 278 6.72 36.52 -8.23
C LEU A 278 6.15 35.71 -9.40
N ASP A 279 5.79 36.48 -10.41
CA ASP A 279 5.27 36.21 -11.74
C ASP A 279 6.25 35.39 -12.61
N ILE A 280 5.71 34.67 -13.60
CA ILE A 280 6.11 34.72 -15.02
C ILE A 280 5.13 33.82 -15.80
N GLY A 281 4.28 34.46 -16.60
CA GLY A 281 4.12 34.09 -18.00
C GLY A 281 2.80 33.45 -18.39
N GLU A 282 1.81 34.31 -18.62
CA GLU A 282 0.62 34.06 -19.44
C GLU A 282 0.96 33.72 -20.90
N GLU A 283 0.12 32.89 -21.52
CA GLU A 283 -0.62 33.16 -22.79
C GLU A 283 -1.43 31.89 -23.10
N GLU A 284 -2.73 31.84 -22.76
CA GLU A 284 -3.88 32.28 -23.59
C GLU A 284 -3.99 31.46 -24.88
N GLU A 285 -4.87 30.45 -24.93
CA GLU A 285 -6.30 30.50 -25.26
C GLU A 285 -6.56 30.17 -26.75
N SER A 286 -7.36 29.14 -27.01
CA SER A 286 -8.62 29.28 -27.77
C SER A 286 -9.14 27.94 -28.37
N LYS A 287 -10.34 27.59 -27.89
CA LYS A 287 -11.59 27.28 -28.61
C LYS A 287 -11.69 26.10 -29.61
N GLU A 288 -12.64 25.24 -29.22
CA GLU A 288 -13.81 24.72 -29.97
C GLU A 288 -13.66 23.63 -31.05
N GLU A 289 -14.33 22.51 -30.73
CA GLU A 289 -15.20 21.62 -31.53
C GLU A 289 -14.90 21.34 -33.01
N LYS A 290 -14.81 20.04 -33.36
CA LYS A 290 -15.94 19.28 -33.94
C LYS A 290 -15.61 17.81 -34.19
N ASP A 291 -16.70 17.04 -34.21
CA ASP A 291 -16.86 15.60 -34.33
C ASP A 291 -16.13 14.94 -35.52
N GLU A 292 -15.79 13.66 -35.37
CA GLU A 292 -16.30 12.63 -36.30
C GLU A 292 -16.19 11.21 -35.73
N GLU A 293 -17.33 10.54 -35.84
CA GLU A 293 -17.74 9.20 -35.43
C GLU A 293 -17.01 8.09 -36.22
N LEU A 294 -16.48 7.07 -35.53
CA LEU A 294 -16.22 5.76 -36.13
C LEU A 294 -16.51 4.62 -35.15
N GLU A 295 -17.61 3.92 -35.43
CA GLU A 295 -18.11 2.69 -34.80
C GLU A 295 -17.07 1.56 -34.62
N PRO A 296 -17.17 0.73 -33.55
CA PRO A 296 -16.34 -0.46 -33.41
C PRO A 296 -16.86 -1.66 -34.23
N VAL A 297 -16.07 -2.08 -35.21
CA VAL A 297 -16.23 -3.33 -35.97
C VAL A 297 -16.17 -4.55 -35.05
N ARG A 298 -17.33 -5.21 -34.84
CA ARG A 298 -17.40 -6.57 -34.27
C ARG A 298 -17.10 -7.60 -35.36
N ARG A 299 -15.97 -8.29 -35.27
CA ARG A 299 -15.78 -9.59 -35.96
C ARG A 299 -16.31 -10.71 -35.06
N LYS A 300 -17.39 -11.38 -35.49
CA LYS A 300 -17.82 -12.68 -34.97
C LYS A 300 -17.46 -13.77 -35.97
N GLU A 301 -16.95 -14.85 -35.42
CA GLU A 301 -16.38 -16.01 -36.07
C GLU A 301 -17.43 -16.84 -36.84
N LYS A 302 -16.95 -17.51 -37.89
CA LYS A 302 -17.73 -18.34 -38.81
C LYS A 302 -18.34 -19.54 -38.10
N GLY A 303 -19.66 -19.62 -38.11
CA GLY A 303 -20.42 -20.85 -37.85
C GLY A 303 -20.32 -21.81 -39.03
N ASN A 304 -19.94 -23.04 -38.72
CA ASN A 304 -19.89 -24.17 -39.64
C ASN A 304 -21.30 -24.79 -39.72
N SER A 305 -22.01 -24.62 -40.83
CA SER A 305 -23.33 -25.25 -41.05
C SER A 305 -23.18 -26.50 -41.91
N ARG A 306 -23.67 -27.61 -41.34
CA ARG A 306 -23.70 -28.95 -41.93
C ARG A 306 -25.03 -29.10 -42.69
N MET A 307 -24.94 -29.65 -43.91
CA MET A 307 -26.05 -29.96 -44.80
C MET A 307 -27.11 -30.88 -44.16
N VAL A 308 -28.39 -30.51 -44.32
CA VAL A 308 -29.49 -31.40 -44.73
C VAL A 308 -30.40 -30.57 -45.63
#